data_AF-A0A8D8ESX4-F1
#
_entry.id   AF-A0A8D8ESX4-F1
#
_cell.length_a   1.000
_cell.length_b   1.000
_cell.length_c   1.000
_cell.angle_alpha   90.00
_cell.angle_beta   90.00
_cell.angle_gamma   90.00
#
_symmetry.space_group_name_H-M   'P 1'
#
loop_
_entity.id
_entity.type
_entity.pdbx_description
1 polymer ?
#
loop_
_entity_poly.entity_id
_entity_poly.type
_entity_poly.pdbx_seq_one_letter_code
_entity_poly.pdbx_strand_id
1 'polypeptide(L)'
;QNDYILMFLDYRLQVRLGEYDLSRDTDCNLNDNTDCAPPVEDINIESIIPHQKYNDDNKLNDIALIRLTRDVSFGDHIQPICLPVAWTLRSMRLEQYIVTGFGITSVTDPQPASLLMKATVPAAAPTECQRIFRKAVYGISVLCAGGDGRD
;
A
#
# COMPACT_ATOMS: atom_id res chain seq x y z
N GLN A 1 -24.77 -3.22 26.18
CA GLN A 1 -24.07 -2.11 26.84
C GLN A 1 -22.78 -2.67 27.35
N ASN A 2 -21.65 -2.29 26.74
CA ASN A 2 -20.35 -2.07 27.39
C ASN A 2 -19.18 -2.05 26.38
N ASP A 3 -18.48 -0.91 26.45
CA ASP A 3 -17.01 -0.77 26.52
C ASP A 3 -16.16 -0.66 25.25
N TYR A 4 -16.70 -0.79 24.04
CA TYR A 4 -15.93 -0.47 22.82
C TYR A 4 -15.93 1.01 22.42
N ILE A 5 -16.74 1.83 23.10
CA ILE A 5 -16.98 3.25 22.73
C ILE A 5 -15.98 4.21 23.41
N LEU A 6 -15.19 3.75 24.40
CA LEU A 6 -14.39 4.64 25.26
C LEU A 6 -12.86 4.45 25.20
N MET A 7 -12.32 3.64 24.29
CA MET A 7 -10.86 3.52 24.10
C MET A 7 -10.32 4.01 22.75
N PHE A 8 -11.18 4.44 21.82
CA PHE A 8 -10.72 5.21 20.64
C PHE A 8 -10.64 6.69 21.03
N LEU A 9 -9.55 7.05 21.70
CA LEU A 9 -9.05 8.43 21.65
C LEU A 9 -9.04 8.86 20.18
N ASP A 10 -9.82 9.88 19.85
CA ASP A 10 -9.84 10.78 18.68
C ASP A 10 -8.84 10.56 17.50
N TYR A 11 -8.61 9.32 17.05
CA TYR A 11 -7.86 9.03 15.83
C TYR A 11 -8.78 9.38 14.66
N ARG A 12 -8.67 10.63 14.19
CA ARG A 12 -9.20 11.01 12.88
C ARG A 12 -8.39 10.25 11.82
N LEU A 13 -8.90 9.11 11.40
CA LEU A 13 -8.33 8.34 10.31
C LEU A 13 -8.48 9.14 9.01
N GLN A 14 -7.37 9.41 8.34
CA GLN A 14 -7.29 10.19 7.12
C GLN A 14 -6.44 9.46 6.09
N VAL A 15 -6.61 9.83 4.82
CA VAL A 15 -5.73 9.43 3.72
C VAL A 15 -4.86 10.63 3.37
N ARG A 16 -3.54 10.45 3.37
CA ARG A 16 -2.57 11.43 2.88
C ARG A 16 -2.20 11.11 1.43
N LEU A 17 -2.26 12.10 0.56
CA LEU A 17 -1.90 11.99 -0.87
C LEU A 17 -0.76 12.93 -1.21
N GLY A 18 0.10 12.52 -2.15
CA GLY A 18 1.18 13.36 -2.69
C GLY A 18 2.47 13.41 -1.85
N GLU A 19 2.61 12.53 -0.87
CA GLU A 19 3.73 12.50 0.09
C GLU A 19 4.99 11.84 -0.50
N TYR A 20 6.16 12.36 -0.14
CA TYR A 20 7.46 11.82 -0.53
C TYR A 20 8.46 11.73 0.63
N ASP A 21 8.53 12.71 1.53
CA ASP A 21 9.39 12.68 2.74
C ASP A 21 8.58 13.06 4.00
N LEU A 22 8.20 12.04 4.77
CA LEU A 22 7.42 12.17 6.02
C LEU A 22 8.07 13.06 7.09
N SER A 23 9.36 13.38 6.95
CA SER A 23 10.07 14.26 7.87
C SER A 23 9.97 15.75 7.50
N ARG A 24 9.32 16.08 6.38
CA ARG A 24 9.25 17.44 5.83
C ARG A 24 7.82 17.80 5.46
N ASP A 25 7.51 19.10 5.58
CA ASP A 25 6.24 19.66 5.09
C ASP A 25 6.33 20.07 3.61
N THR A 26 7.55 20.18 3.05
CA THR A 26 7.79 20.64 1.68
C THR A 26 8.89 19.83 1.04
N ASP A 27 8.57 19.19 -0.08
CA ASP A 27 9.44 18.30 -0.81
C ASP A 27 10.00 19.00 -2.05
N CYS A 28 11.25 19.45 -1.95
CA CYS A 28 11.96 20.12 -3.04
C CYS A 28 13.09 19.27 -3.60
N ASN A 29 13.42 19.50 -4.87
CA ASN A 29 14.55 18.87 -5.53
C ASN A 29 15.87 19.29 -4.87
N LEU A 30 16.75 18.32 -4.59
CA LEU A 30 18.02 18.57 -3.89
C LEU A 30 18.94 19.60 -4.57
N ASN A 31 18.81 19.74 -5.89
CA ASN A 31 19.62 20.65 -6.70
C ASN A 31 18.88 21.95 -7.07
N ASP A 32 17.59 22.07 -6.74
CA ASP A 32 16.76 23.24 -7.02
C ASP A 32 15.66 23.37 -5.97
N ASN A 33 15.90 24.21 -4.96
CA ASN A 33 14.94 24.49 -3.89
C ASN A 33 13.75 25.36 -4.34
N THR A 34 13.69 25.77 -5.61
CA THR A 34 12.52 26.45 -6.18
C THR A 34 11.58 25.49 -6.90
N ASP A 35 12.05 24.27 -7.19
CA ASP A 35 11.28 23.20 -7.80
C ASP A 35 10.85 22.21 -6.72
N CYS A 36 9.61 22.41 -6.23
CA CYS A 36 9.03 21.63 -5.14
C CYS A 36 7.70 21.01 -5.57
N ALA A 37 7.42 19.83 -5.03
CA ALA A 37 6.11 19.24 -5.13
C ALA A 37 5.06 20.15 -4.46
N PRO A 38 3.82 20.20 -4.98
CA PRO A 38 2.73 20.85 -4.26
C PRO A 38 2.51 20.19 -2.88
N PRO A 39 1.87 20.89 -1.93
CA PRO A 39 1.64 20.36 -0.58
C PRO A 39 0.81 19.08 -0.59
N VAL A 40 1.09 18.19 0.37
CA VAL A 40 0.29 16.98 0.59
C VAL A 40 -1.17 17.29 0.90
N GLU A 41 -2.06 16.37 0.53
CA GLU A 41 -3.49 16.47 0.85
C GLU A 41 -3.88 15.42 1.91
N ASP A 42 -4.21 15.88 3.12
CA ASP A 42 -4.84 15.06 4.16
C ASP A 42 -6.37 15.13 4.04
N ILE A 43 -7.00 13.99 3.75
CA ILE A 43 -8.44 13.92 3.44
C ILE A 43 -9.13 12.93 4.39
N ASN A 44 -10.25 13.36 4.97
CA ASN A 44 -11.07 12.52 5.82
C ASN A 44 -11.71 11.37 5.03
N ILE A 45 -11.96 10.28 5.74
CA ILE A 45 -12.64 9.10 5.19
C ILE A 45 -14.15 9.25 5.40
N GLU A 46 -14.91 9.13 4.32
CA GLU A 46 -16.38 9.05 4.35
C GLU A 46 -16.84 7.64 4.76
N SER A 47 -16.23 6.61 4.16
CA SER A 47 -16.57 5.22 4.46
C SER A 47 -15.46 4.24 4.09
N ILE A 48 -15.43 3.12 4.80
CA ILE A 48 -14.57 1.95 4.50
C ILE A 48 -15.48 0.81 4.10
N ILE A 49 -15.26 0.24 2.91
CA ILE A 49 -16.11 -0.78 2.30
C ILE A 49 -15.27 -2.06 2.13
N PRO A 50 -15.24 -2.95 3.13
CA PRO A 50 -14.52 -4.22 3.02
C PRO A 50 -15.20 -5.17 2.03
N HIS A 51 -14.43 -6.05 1.41
CA HIS A 51 -14.99 -7.08 0.54
C HIS A 51 -15.96 -7.98 1.31
N GLN A 52 -17.17 -8.19 0.78
CA GLN A 52 -18.26 -8.92 1.45
C GLN A 52 -17.92 -10.38 1.83
N LYS A 53 -16.92 -10.96 1.14
CA LYS A 53 -16.42 -12.33 1.39
C LYS A 53 -15.05 -12.35 2.08
N TYR A 54 -14.61 -11.25 2.69
CA TYR A 54 -13.41 -11.25 3.51
C TYR A 54 -13.54 -12.30 4.62
N ASN A 55 -12.48 -13.08 4.84
CA ASN A 55 -12.44 -14.09 5.89
C ASN A 55 -11.17 -13.90 6.72
N ASP A 56 -11.34 -13.63 8.01
CA ASP A 56 -10.24 -13.30 8.89
C ASP A 56 -9.35 -14.50 9.24
N ASP A 57 -9.89 -15.72 9.25
CA ASP A 57 -9.15 -16.93 9.60
C ASP A 57 -8.11 -17.29 8.54
N ASN A 58 -8.47 -17.15 7.26
CA ASN A 58 -7.60 -17.52 6.14
C ASN A 58 -7.04 -16.32 5.35
N LYS A 59 -7.49 -15.10 5.66
CA LYS A 59 -7.13 -13.85 4.97
C LYS A 59 -7.49 -13.87 3.48
N LEU A 60 -8.52 -14.61 3.08
CA LEU A 60 -9.03 -14.58 1.70
C LEU A 60 -9.86 -13.33 1.45
N ASN A 61 -9.77 -12.82 0.22
CA ASN A 61 -10.40 -11.58 -0.22
C ASN A 61 -10.01 -10.38 0.65
N ASP A 62 -8.74 -10.31 1.03
CA ASP A 62 -8.15 -9.20 1.79
C ASP A 62 -8.03 -7.95 0.90
N ILE A 63 -9.15 -7.25 0.73
CA ILE A 63 -9.27 -6.01 -0.03
C ILE A 63 -10.44 -5.18 0.52
N ALA A 64 -10.27 -3.86 0.55
CA ALA A 64 -11.31 -2.91 0.90
C ALA A 64 -11.19 -1.66 0.01
N LEU A 65 -12.30 -0.95 -0.17
CA LEU A 65 -12.33 0.37 -0.79
C LEU A 65 -12.48 1.44 0.30
N ILE A 66 -11.72 2.52 0.17
CA ILE A 66 -11.86 3.71 1.02
C ILE A 66 -12.49 4.81 0.16
N ARG A 67 -13.62 5.36 0.61
CA ARG A 67 -14.26 6.52 -0.01
C ARG A 67 -13.89 7.76 0.78
N LEU A 68 -13.34 8.76 0.09
CA LEU A 68 -12.93 10.05 0.67
C LEU A 68 -14.13 10.99 0.81
N THR A 69 -14.08 11.92 1.76
CA THR A 69 -15.16 12.91 1.96
C THR A 69 -15.30 13.94 0.84
N ARG A 70 -14.33 14.02 -0.06
CA ARG A 70 -14.34 14.88 -1.24
C ARG A 70 -13.55 14.26 -2.39
N ASP A 71 -13.81 14.76 -3.58
CA ASP A 71 -13.00 14.45 -4.76
C ASP A 71 -11.59 15.03 -4.64
N VAL A 72 -10.66 14.40 -5.35
CA VAL A 72 -9.24 14.74 -5.42
C VAL A 72 -8.93 15.27 -6.81
N SER A 73 -8.30 16.44 -6.89
CA SER A 73 -7.81 16.98 -8.15
C SER A 73 -6.48 16.31 -8.49
N PHE A 74 -6.39 15.69 -9.66
CA PHE A 74 -5.13 15.09 -10.10
C PHE A 74 -4.13 16.17 -10.54
N GLY A 75 -2.86 15.89 -10.28
CA GLY A 75 -1.74 16.73 -10.67
C GLY A 75 -0.49 15.88 -10.87
N ASP A 76 0.68 16.52 -10.86
CA ASP A 76 1.94 15.81 -11.16
C ASP A 76 2.32 14.81 -10.05
N HIS A 77 2.04 15.15 -8.80
CA HIS A 77 2.36 14.37 -7.60
C HIS A 77 1.19 13.50 -7.08
N ILE A 78 -0.03 13.69 -7.58
CA ILE A 78 -1.22 12.91 -7.21
C ILE A 78 -1.89 12.39 -8.47
N GLN A 79 -1.76 11.08 -8.72
CA GLN A 79 -2.36 10.40 -9.87
C GLN A 79 -2.90 9.02 -9.47
N PRO A 80 -3.99 8.55 -10.11
CA PRO A 80 -4.51 7.20 -9.87
C PRO A 80 -3.61 6.14 -10.52
N ILE A 81 -3.57 4.95 -9.93
CA ILE A 81 -2.99 3.76 -10.56
C ILE A 81 -4.00 3.06 -11.47
N CYS A 82 -3.51 2.40 -12.51
CA CYS A 82 -4.34 1.58 -13.39
C CYS A 82 -4.72 0.25 -12.74
N LEU A 83 -5.95 -0.22 -12.96
CA LEU A 83 -6.40 -1.56 -12.59
C LEU A 83 -6.36 -2.51 -13.79
N PRO A 84 -6.03 -3.80 -13.59
CA PRO A 84 -6.03 -4.82 -14.65
C PRO A 84 -7.48 -5.26 -14.97
N VAL A 85 -8.27 -4.40 -15.60
CA VAL A 85 -9.69 -4.68 -15.90
C VAL A 85 -9.86 -5.69 -17.03
N ALA A 86 -8.94 -5.72 -18.00
CA ALA A 86 -8.96 -6.65 -19.11
C ALA A 86 -8.47 -8.05 -18.69
N TRP A 87 -9.06 -9.11 -19.25
CA TRP A 87 -8.64 -10.49 -19.00
C TRP A 87 -7.16 -10.71 -19.35
N THR A 88 -6.71 -10.15 -20.47
CA THR A 88 -5.32 -10.25 -20.94
C THR A 88 -4.32 -9.72 -19.92
N LEU A 89 -4.64 -8.60 -19.25
CA LEU A 89 -3.84 -8.03 -18.18
C LEU A 89 -3.83 -8.92 -16.93
N ARG A 90 -4.99 -9.50 -16.56
CA ARG A 90 -5.10 -10.40 -15.41
C ARG A 90 -4.37 -11.73 -15.62
N SER A 91 -4.30 -12.21 -16.85
CA SER A 91 -3.58 -13.44 -17.21
C SER A 91 -2.09 -13.24 -17.43
N MET A 92 -1.60 -11.99 -17.40
CA MET A 92 -0.20 -11.68 -17.65
C MET A 92 0.67 -12.20 -16.52
N ARG A 93 1.75 -12.91 -16.88
CA ARG A 93 2.79 -13.32 -15.93
C ARG A 93 3.95 -12.34 -16.02
N LEU A 94 4.11 -11.55 -14.98
CA LEU A 94 5.26 -10.66 -14.82
C LEU A 94 6.42 -11.43 -14.18
N GLU A 95 7.64 -11.11 -14.58
CA GLU A 95 8.85 -11.68 -13.99
C GLU A 95 9.26 -10.98 -12.70
N GLN A 96 8.82 -9.73 -12.52
CA GLN A 96 9.16 -8.88 -11.39
C GLN A 96 8.04 -7.88 -11.11
N TYR A 97 7.99 -7.40 -9.87
CA TYR A 97 7.09 -6.35 -9.40
C TYR A 97 7.91 -5.22 -8.77
N ILE A 98 7.32 -4.03 -8.74
CA ILE A 98 7.85 -2.91 -7.97
C ILE A 98 7.01 -2.81 -6.70
N VAL A 99 7.66 -2.86 -5.55
CA VAL A 99 7.06 -2.58 -4.24
C VAL A 99 7.50 -1.19 -3.82
N THR A 100 6.58 -0.39 -3.30
CA THR A 100 6.84 0.99 -2.87
C THR A 100 6.26 1.23 -1.48
N GLY A 101 6.93 2.04 -0.67
CA GLY A 101 6.38 2.49 0.60
C GLY A 101 7.42 3.07 1.54
N PHE A 102 6.96 3.38 2.75
CA PHE A 102 7.73 3.92 3.87
C PHE A 102 8.07 2.81 4.89
N GLY A 103 8.17 1.57 4.43
CA GLY A 103 8.35 0.39 5.27
C GLY A 103 9.71 0.34 5.97
N ILE A 104 9.91 -0.73 6.75
CA ILE A 104 11.18 -1.01 7.42
C ILE A 104 12.24 -1.33 6.36
N THR A 105 13.40 -0.68 6.45
CA THR A 105 14.50 -0.86 5.47
C THR A 105 15.65 -1.73 5.98
N SER A 106 15.64 -2.08 7.27
CA SER A 106 16.71 -2.86 7.89
C SER A 106 16.17 -3.81 8.95
N VAL A 107 16.63 -5.06 8.91
CA VAL A 107 16.32 -6.06 9.93
C VAL A 107 17.05 -5.77 11.24
N THR A 108 18.23 -5.12 11.18
CA THR A 108 19.04 -4.82 12.36
C THR A 108 18.67 -3.50 13.03
N ASP A 109 18.03 -2.59 12.29
CA ASP A 109 17.50 -1.32 12.81
C ASP A 109 16.10 -1.08 12.22
N PRO A 110 15.05 -1.66 12.83
CA PRO A 110 13.73 -1.75 12.25
C PRO A 110 12.95 -0.44 12.40
N GLN A 111 13.41 0.61 11.73
CA GLN A 111 12.71 1.89 11.63
C GLN A 111 12.04 2.04 10.25
N PRO A 112 10.80 2.53 10.18
CA PRO A 112 10.18 2.96 8.93
C PRO A 112 11.03 4.03 8.24
N ALA A 113 11.11 3.97 6.91
CA ALA A 113 11.75 5.04 6.15
C ALA A 113 10.92 6.32 6.21
N SER A 114 11.56 7.48 6.40
CA SER A 114 10.88 8.76 6.21
C SER A 114 10.68 9.09 4.74
N LEU A 115 11.62 8.68 3.89
CA LEU A 115 11.58 8.87 2.44
C LEU A 115 10.84 7.72 1.75
N LEU A 116 10.08 8.01 0.71
CA LEU A 116 9.42 6.99 -0.10
C LEU A 116 10.46 6.11 -0.79
N MET A 117 10.43 4.82 -0.49
CA MET A 117 11.34 3.84 -1.06
C MET A 117 10.65 2.99 -2.12
N LYS A 118 11.49 2.39 -2.98
CA LYS A 118 11.05 1.37 -3.94
C LYS A 118 12.05 0.23 -4.04
N ALA A 119 11.54 -0.97 -4.25
CA ALA A 119 12.33 -2.16 -4.52
C ALA A 119 11.73 -2.93 -5.70
N THR A 120 12.60 -3.54 -6.51
CA THR A 120 12.18 -4.50 -7.54
C THR A 120 12.31 -5.89 -6.96
N VAL A 121 11.21 -6.63 -6.90
CA VAL A 121 11.14 -7.98 -6.35
C VAL A 121 10.78 -8.99 -7.45
N PRO A 122 11.44 -10.16 -7.50
CA PRO A 122 11.12 -11.18 -8.49
C PRO A 122 9.73 -11.78 -8.22
N ALA A 123 9.03 -12.15 -9.28
CA ALA A 123 7.83 -12.98 -9.16
C ALA A 123 8.24 -14.40 -8.72
N ALA A 124 7.48 -14.96 -7.78
CA ALA A 124 7.70 -16.31 -7.29
C ALA A 124 6.49 -17.21 -7.62
N ALA A 125 6.75 -18.51 -7.71
CA ALA A 125 5.68 -19.47 -7.92
C ALA A 125 4.78 -19.55 -6.67
N PRO A 126 3.45 -19.72 -6.81
CA PRO A 126 2.56 -19.89 -5.67
C PRO A 126 2.96 -21.03 -4.72
N THR A 127 3.58 -22.08 -5.28
CA THR A 127 4.11 -23.22 -4.51
C THR A 127 5.21 -22.82 -3.52
N GLU A 128 5.98 -21.77 -3.82
CA GLU A 128 7.02 -21.30 -2.93
C GLU A 128 6.42 -20.62 -1.69
N CYS A 129 5.42 -19.75 -1.88
CA CYS A 129 4.66 -19.18 -0.77
C CYS A 129 3.91 -20.27 0.04
N GLN A 130 3.33 -21.28 -0.60
CA GLN A 130 2.71 -22.43 0.09
C GLN A 130 3.69 -23.13 1.03
N ARG A 131 4.92 -23.36 0.56
CA ARG A 131 5.99 -24.01 1.32
C ARG A 131 6.39 -23.19 2.55
N ILE A 132 6.54 -21.87 2.38
CA ILE A 132 7.01 -20.96 3.43
C ILE A 132 5.92 -20.72 4.48
N PHE A 133 4.74 -20.30 4.05
CA PHE A 133 3.67 -19.83 4.94
C PHE A 133 2.72 -20.94 5.39
N ARG A 134 2.85 -22.16 4.86
CA ARG A 134 2.04 -23.35 5.20
C ARG A 134 0.51 -23.12 5.11
N LYS A 135 0.06 -22.16 4.29
CA LYS A 135 -1.37 -21.94 4.02
C LYS A 135 -1.80 -22.70 2.76
N ALA A 136 -3.00 -23.26 2.80
CA ALA A 136 -3.54 -24.13 1.75
C ALA A 136 -3.99 -23.40 0.48
N VAL A 137 -4.19 -22.08 0.51
CA VAL A 137 -4.86 -21.33 -0.56
C VAL A 137 -3.94 -20.27 -1.14
N TYR A 138 -3.09 -20.67 -2.07
CA TYR A 138 -2.33 -19.76 -2.93
C TYR A 138 -2.59 -20.13 -4.39
N GLY A 139 -2.84 -19.14 -5.26
CA GLY A 139 -2.94 -19.34 -6.71
C GLY A 139 -4.24 -18.86 -7.39
N ILE A 140 -5.29 -18.49 -6.66
CA ILE A 140 -6.53 -17.91 -7.26
C ILE A 140 -6.67 -16.42 -6.93
N SER A 141 -6.29 -16.00 -5.72
CA SER A 141 -6.47 -14.63 -5.21
C SER A 141 -5.22 -14.02 -4.59
N VAL A 142 -4.06 -14.68 -4.72
CA VAL A 142 -2.80 -14.27 -4.09
C VAL A 142 -1.65 -14.46 -5.08
N LEU A 143 -0.82 -13.42 -5.21
CA LEU A 143 0.45 -13.46 -5.93
C LEU A 143 1.60 -13.72 -4.95
N CYS A 144 2.62 -14.42 -5.40
CA CYS A 144 3.83 -14.65 -4.65
C CYS A 144 4.97 -13.86 -5.31
N ALA A 145 5.72 -13.10 -4.52
CA ALA A 145 6.85 -12.30 -4.98
C ALA A 145 7.88 -12.16 -3.87
N GLY A 146 9.13 -11.91 -4.26
CA GLY A 146 10.27 -11.88 -3.34
C GLY A 146 11.06 -13.19 -3.31
N GLY A 147 12.11 -13.18 -2.50
CA GLY A 147 13.14 -14.22 -2.42
C GLY A 147 14.43 -13.63 -1.86
N ASP A 148 15.27 -14.45 -1.24
CA ASP A 148 16.58 -14.04 -0.69
C ASP A 148 16.57 -12.90 0.34
N GLY A 149 15.56 -12.87 1.21
CA GLY A 149 15.51 -11.95 2.36
C GLY A 149 15.29 -10.48 1.98
N ARG A 150 14.67 -10.22 0.81
CA ARG A 150 14.21 -8.89 0.41
C ARG A 150 12.70 -8.89 0.26
N ASP A 151 12.06 -8.02 1.03
CA ASP A 151 10.73 -7.43 0.85
C ASP A 151 10.84 -5.93 0.52
#